data_AF-A0A4Y9ESJ9-F1
#
_entry.id   AF-A0A4Y9ESJ9-F1
#
_cell.length_a   1.000
_cell.length_b   1.000
_cell.length_c   1.000
_cell.angle_alpha   90.00
_cell.angle_beta   90.00
_cell.angle_gamma   90.00
#
_symmetry.space_group_name_H-M   'P 1'
#
loop_
_entity.id
_entity.type
_entity.pdbx_description
1 polymer ?
#
loop_
_entity_poly.entity_id
_entity_poly.type
_entity_poly.pdbx_seq_one_letter_code
_entity_poly.pdbx_strand_id
1 'polypeptide(L)'
;MTSTNTPNFGFGQALLWLQSGRPVTRTGWNGKGMWLELQTPDLYSKMTKPYVYLCTPNGSLEHRVPWAPSQTDLLERDWMLADLMWSDSVECVEVYSLPSPTAVGAQLDCQF
;
A
#
# COMPACT_ATOMS: atom_id res chain seq x y z
N MET A 1 27.23 9.63 0.13
CA MET A 1 26.12 9.43 1.08
C MET A 1 25.04 10.46 0.75
N THR A 2 24.20 10.18 -0.24
CA THR A 2 23.08 11.07 -0.59
C THR A 2 21.95 10.79 0.39
N SER A 3 21.82 11.62 1.43
CA SER A 3 20.61 11.67 2.23
C SER A 3 19.47 12.04 1.28
N THR A 4 18.68 11.04 0.88
CA THR A 4 17.44 11.27 0.15
C THR A 4 16.50 11.93 1.12
N ASN A 5 16.43 13.27 1.05
CA ASN A 5 15.47 14.08 1.77
C ASN A 5 14.09 13.78 1.18
N THR A 6 13.52 12.63 1.53
CA THR A 6 12.19 12.24 1.10
C THR A 6 11.22 13.24 1.71
N PRO A 7 10.44 13.98 0.90
CA PRO A 7 9.55 14.99 1.43
C PRO A 7 8.52 14.35 2.34
N ASN A 8 8.53 14.76 3.61
CA ASN A 8 7.52 14.32 4.57
C ASN A 8 6.17 14.98 4.25
N PHE A 9 5.09 14.21 4.35
CA PHE A 9 3.72 14.66 4.10
C PHE A 9 2.79 14.34 5.29
N GLY A 10 1.57 14.86 5.26
CA GLY A 10 0.54 14.59 6.27
C GLY A 10 -0.30 13.34 5.95
N PHE A 11 -1.07 12.87 6.93
CA PHE A 11 -1.89 11.65 6.80
C PHE A 11 -2.84 11.66 5.57
N GLY A 12 -3.46 12.80 5.24
CA GLY A 12 -4.34 12.87 4.06
C GLY A 12 -3.63 12.50 2.76
N GLN A 13 -2.39 12.95 2.58
CA GLN A 13 -1.56 12.57 1.43
C GLN A 13 -1.09 11.12 1.54
N ALA A 14 -0.80 10.64 2.74
CA ALA A 14 -0.47 9.23 2.99
C ALA A 14 -1.60 8.30 2.55
N LEU A 15 -2.85 8.66 2.84
CA LEU A 15 -4.03 7.92 2.41
C LEU A 15 -4.18 7.91 0.88
N LEU A 16 -3.93 9.03 0.21
CA LEU A 16 -3.95 9.08 -1.27
C LEU A 16 -2.89 8.14 -1.87
N TRP A 17 -1.69 8.10 -1.28
CA TRP A 17 -0.65 7.17 -1.71
C TRP A 17 -1.06 5.72 -1.51
N LEU A 18 -1.62 5.39 -0.34
CA LEU A 18 -2.16 4.06 -0.05
C LEU A 18 -3.25 3.64 -1.05
N GLN A 19 -4.18 4.55 -1.38
CA GLN A 19 -5.22 4.31 -2.39
C GLN A 19 -4.63 4.09 -3.79
N SER A 20 -3.49 4.70 -4.10
CA SER A 20 -2.75 4.45 -5.35
C SER A 20 -1.91 3.17 -5.34
N GLY A 21 -2.02 2.35 -4.30
CA GLY A 21 -1.23 1.11 -4.15
C GLY A 21 0.21 1.35 -3.74
N ARG A 22 0.55 2.56 -3.26
CA ARG A 22 1.92 2.89 -2.83
C ARG A 22 2.03 2.79 -1.31
N PRO A 23 2.97 1.98 -0.79
CA PRO A 23 3.16 1.82 0.64
C PRO A 23 3.74 3.08 1.28
N VAL A 24 3.37 3.32 2.54
CA VAL A 24 3.80 4.50 3.30
C VAL A 24 4.34 4.10 4.66
N THR A 25 5.18 4.92 5.25
CA THR A 25 5.75 4.72 6.58
C THR A 25 5.88 6.06 7.30
N ARG A 26 6.11 6.04 8.62
CA ARG A 26 6.37 7.22 9.44
C ARG A 26 7.78 7.16 10.00
N THR A 27 8.47 8.30 10.02
CA THR A 27 9.82 8.38 10.61
C THR A 27 9.81 8.20 12.13
N GLY A 28 8.73 8.60 12.81
CA GLY A 28 8.57 8.53 14.26
C GLY A 28 8.10 7.18 14.80
N TRP A 29 7.98 6.16 13.95
CA TRP A 29 7.62 4.81 14.39
C TRP A 29 8.78 4.09 15.05
N ASN A 30 8.51 3.39 16.16
CA ASN A 30 9.50 2.73 17.03
C ASN A 30 10.11 1.44 16.44
N GLY A 31 10.19 1.31 15.12
CA GLY A 31 10.75 0.13 14.45
C GLY A 31 11.19 0.46 13.03
N LYS A 32 12.42 0.09 12.69
CA LYS A 32 12.93 0.17 11.31
C LYS A 32 12.18 -0.86 10.46
N GLY A 33 11.73 -0.49 9.27
CA GLY A 33 11.07 -1.42 8.36
C GLY A 33 9.60 -1.71 8.71
N MET A 34 8.91 -0.79 9.37
CA MET A 34 7.44 -0.81 9.42
C MET A 34 6.85 -0.02 8.26
N TRP A 35 5.77 -0.50 7.66
CA TRP A 35 5.04 0.25 6.63
C TRP A 35 3.56 -0.14 6.59
N LEU A 36 2.74 0.74 6.04
CA LEU A 36 1.34 0.48 5.73
C LEU A 36 1.17 0.14 4.26
N GLU A 37 0.21 -0.74 4.04
CA GLU A 37 -0.38 -1.01 2.73
C GLU A 37 -1.89 -1.03 2.84
N LEU A 38 -2.55 -0.74 1.72
CA LEU A 38 -3.99 -0.87 1.58
C LEU A 38 -4.29 -2.13 0.78
N GLN A 39 -5.02 -3.04 1.41
CA GLN A 39 -5.54 -4.24 0.77
C GLN A 39 -6.87 -3.92 0.11
N THR A 40 -7.02 -4.26 -1.17
CA THR A 40 -8.31 -4.27 -1.86
C THR A 40 -8.72 -5.72 -2.09
N PRO A 41 -9.93 -6.14 -1.69
CA PRO A 41 -10.36 -7.54 -1.80
C PRO A 41 -10.23 -8.11 -3.20
N ASP A 42 -9.71 -9.33 -3.27
CA ASP A 42 -9.57 -10.19 -4.44
C ASP A 42 -10.17 -11.59 -4.17
N LEU A 43 -10.00 -12.53 -5.12
CA LEU A 43 -10.52 -13.89 -5.02
C LEU A 43 -10.03 -14.67 -3.78
N TYR A 44 -8.87 -14.29 -3.23
CA TYR A 44 -8.22 -14.99 -2.12
C TYR A 44 -8.32 -14.21 -0.79
N SER A 45 -9.02 -13.08 -0.81
CA SER A 45 -9.15 -12.19 0.33
C SER A 45 -10.14 -12.71 1.37
N LYS A 46 -9.73 -12.65 2.64
CA LYS A 46 -10.62 -12.99 3.76
C LYS A 46 -11.66 -11.91 4.05
N MET A 47 -11.33 -10.64 3.76
CA MET A 47 -12.21 -9.49 3.99
C MET A 47 -12.90 -9.07 2.69
N THR A 48 -14.11 -8.51 2.81
CA THR A 48 -14.95 -8.09 1.68
C THR A 48 -14.92 -6.58 1.40
N LYS A 49 -14.17 -5.82 2.21
CA LYS A 49 -13.99 -4.36 2.07
C LYS A 49 -12.51 -4.00 2.13
N PRO A 50 -12.07 -2.92 1.47
CA PRO A 50 -10.68 -2.46 1.57
C PRO A 50 -10.31 -2.10 3.00
N TYR A 51 -9.08 -2.41 3.40
CA TYR A 51 -8.56 -2.11 4.73
C TYR A 51 -7.06 -1.82 4.68
N VAL A 52 -6.59 -1.08 5.68
CA VAL A 52 -5.16 -0.80 5.87
C VAL A 52 -4.59 -1.80 6.87
N TYR A 53 -3.40 -2.30 6.60
CA TYR A 53 -2.67 -3.16 7.51
C TYR A 53 -1.23 -2.66 7.69
N LEU A 54 -0.67 -2.98 8.85
CA LEU A 54 0.71 -2.69 9.21
C LEU A 54 1.57 -3.93 8.97
N CYS A 55 2.65 -3.75 8.23
CA CYS A 55 3.77 -4.68 8.14
C CYS A 55 4.78 -4.36 9.23
N THR A 56 5.15 -5.35 10.02
CA THR A 56 6.10 -5.20 11.15
C THR A 56 7.55 -5.46 10.71
N PRO A 57 8.56 -5.01 11.47
CA PRO A 57 9.99 -5.05 11.11
C PRO A 57 10.57 -6.41 10.73
N ASN A 58 9.89 -7.51 11.10
CA ASN A 58 10.32 -8.85 10.69
C ASN A 58 10.01 -9.16 9.23
N GLY A 59 9.41 -8.21 8.48
CA GLY A 59 9.49 -8.08 7.02
C GLY A 59 8.92 -9.23 6.19
N SER A 60 8.60 -10.36 6.81
CA SER A 60 7.96 -11.46 6.15
C SER A 60 6.50 -11.08 5.87
N LEU A 61 6.00 -11.54 4.73
CA LEU A 61 4.58 -11.49 4.37
C LEU A 61 3.67 -12.06 5.49
N GLU A 62 4.27 -12.75 6.46
CA GLU A 62 3.65 -13.49 7.56
C GLU A 62 3.25 -12.62 8.76
N HIS A 63 3.83 -11.42 8.93
CA HIS A 63 3.54 -10.55 10.08
C HIS A 63 2.84 -9.25 9.70
N ARG A 64 1.57 -9.42 9.29
CA ARG A 64 0.62 -8.34 8.95
C ARG A 64 -0.46 -8.24 10.01
N VAL A 65 -0.70 -7.05 10.53
CA VAL A 65 -1.75 -6.81 11.52
C VAL A 65 -2.73 -5.76 11.01
N PRO A 66 -4.04 -5.89 11.29
CA PRO A 66 -4.99 -4.82 11.02
C PRO A 66 -4.53 -3.53 11.68
N TRP A 67 -4.60 -2.42 10.96
CA TRP A 67 -4.16 -1.13 11.45
C TRP A 67 -5.31 -0.12 11.43
N ALA A 68 -5.44 0.62 12.52
CA ALA A 68 -6.33 1.75 12.62
C ALA A 68 -5.50 2.98 13.00
N PRO A 69 -5.69 4.13 12.33
CA PRO A 69 -4.99 5.35 12.68
C PRO A 69 -5.40 5.80 14.09
N SER A 70 -4.42 6.04 14.94
CA SER A 70 -4.64 6.75 16.21
C SER A 70 -4.79 8.26 15.95
N GLN A 71 -5.27 9.01 16.95
CA GLN A 71 -5.36 10.47 16.83
C GLN A 71 -3.99 11.13 16.57
N THR A 72 -2.90 10.55 17.09
CA THR A 72 -1.56 11.05 16.82
C THR A 72 -1.20 10.78 15.35
N ASP A 73 -1.41 9.57 14.84
CA ASP A 73 -1.14 9.24 13.43
C ASP A 73 -1.81 10.21 12.43
N LEU A 74 -3.06 10.61 12.71
CA LEU A 74 -3.83 11.53 11.87
C LEU A 74 -3.24 12.94 11.83
N LEU A 75 -2.64 13.41 12.94
CA LEU A 75 -2.16 14.78 13.10
C LEU A 75 -0.69 14.96 12.70
N GLU A 76 0.01 13.85 12.48
CA GLU A 76 1.43 13.84 12.21
C GLU A 76 1.76 14.18 10.75
N ARG A 77 2.94 14.77 10.56
CA ARG A 77 3.43 15.27 9.26
C ARG A 77 4.73 14.62 8.84
N ASP A 78 5.05 13.48 9.45
CA ASP A 78 6.29 12.73 9.29
C ASP A 78 6.10 11.47 8.42
N TRP A 79 5.03 11.45 7.62
CA TRP A 79 4.73 10.39 6.69
C TRP A 79 5.61 10.48 5.44
N MET A 80 6.06 9.34 4.95
CA MET A 80 6.89 9.20 3.76
C MET A 80 6.48 7.94 2.98
N LEU A 81 6.87 7.85 1.71
CA LEU A 81 6.74 6.60 0.97
C LEU A 81 7.69 5.56 1.58
N ALA A 82 7.23 4.32 1.70
CA ALA A 82 8.10 3.23 2.10
C ALA A 82 9.04 2.90 0.94
N ASP A 83 10.34 2.99 1.18
CA ASP A 83 11.35 2.52 0.23
C ASP A 83 11.46 0.99 0.36
N LEU A 84 10.71 0.28 -0.49
CA LEU A 84 10.71 -1.18 -0.54
C LEU A 84 11.88 -1.75 -1.36
N MET A 85 12.93 -0.97 -1.66
CA MET A 85 14.18 -1.49 -2.23
C MET A 85 14.96 -2.31 -1.18
N TRP A 86 14.44 -3.48 -0.83
CA TRP A 86 15.17 -4.50 -0.09
C TRP A 86 15.31 -5.74 -0.99
N SER A 87 16.26 -5.67 -1.93
CA SER A 87 16.92 -6.86 -2.50
C SER A 87 17.82 -7.40 -1.38
N ASP A 88 17.79 -8.66 -0.96
CA ASP A 88 17.66 -9.88 -1.73
C ASP A 88 16.76 -10.92 -1.02
N SER A 89 16.13 -11.80 -1.82
CA SER A 89 15.48 -13.07 -1.45
C SER A 89 14.00 -13.11 -1.03
N VAL A 90 13.13 -12.25 -1.58
CA VAL A 90 11.69 -12.59 -1.67
C VAL A 90 11.19 -12.26 -3.07
N GLU A 91 10.78 -13.28 -3.81
CA GLU A 91 10.04 -13.15 -5.06
C GLU A 91 8.80 -12.27 -4.81
N CYS A 92 8.92 -10.99 -5.16
CA CYS A 92 7.74 -10.22 -5.52
C CYS A 92 7.24 -10.84 -6.82
N VAL A 93 6.22 -11.69 -6.73
CA VAL A 93 5.51 -12.20 -7.90
C VAL A 93 5.16 -11.01 -8.78
N GLU A 94 5.73 -10.98 -9.99
CA GLU A 94 5.36 -10.03 -11.02
C GLU A 94 3.86 -10.17 -11.29
N VAL A 95 3.05 -9.23 -10.79
CA VAL A 95 1.69 -9.03 -11.29
C VAL A 95 1.69 -7.74 -12.11
N TYR A 96 2.49 -7.73 -13.17
CA TYR A 96 2.32 -6.84 -14.31
C TYR A 96 2.31 -7.68 -15.58
N SER A 97 1.14 -8.22 -15.93
CA SER A 97 0.73 -8.59 -17.30
C SER A 97 -0.73 -9.05 -17.28
N LEU A 98 -1.68 -8.19 -16.90
CA LEU A 98 -3.04 -8.39 -17.38
C LEU A 98 -3.07 -7.87 -18.84
N PRO A 99 -3.37 -8.70 -19.84
CA PRO A 99 -3.51 -8.21 -21.20
C PRO A 99 -4.70 -7.23 -21.26
N SER A 100 -4.49 -6.14 -22.00
CA SER A 100 -5.49 -5.14 -22.34
C SER A 100 -6.83 -5.79 -22.72
N PRO A 101 -7.98 -5.33 -22.17
CA PRO A 101 -9.28 -5.76 -22.65
C PRO A 101 -9.57 -5.02 -23.96
N THR A 102 -8.99 -5.50 -25.05
CA THR A 102 -9.48 -5.15 -26.39
C THR A 102 -9.86 -6.43 -27.13
N ALA A 103 -11.11 -6.43 -27.61
CA ALA A 103 -11.75 -7.42 -28.48
C ALA A 103 -12.46 -8.61 -27.82
N VAL A 104 -13.64 -8.35 -27.23
CA VAL A 104 -14.86 -9.07 -27.62
C VAL A 104 -15.99 -8.05 -27.66
N GLY A 105 -16.59 -7.87 -28.84
CA GLY A 105 -17.73 -6.99 -29.03
C GLY A 105 -18.94 -7.47 -28.23
N ALA A 106 -19.45 -6.62 -27.36
CA ALA A 106 -20.80 -6.71 -26.84
C ALA A 106 -21.51 -5.41 -27.25
N GLN A 107 -22.39 -5.55 -28.23
CA GLN A 107 -23.27 -4.51 -28.73
C GLN A 107 -24.17 -4.03 -27.59
N LEU A 108 -24.06 -2.75 -27.24
CA LEU A 108 -24.99 -2.07 -26.36
C LEU A 108 -26.23 -1.72 -27.19
N ASP A 109 -27.26 -2.55 -27.13
CA ASP A 109 -28.60 -2.13 -27.54
C ASP A 109 -29.19 -1.32 -26.38
N CYS A 110 -29.05 0.01 -26.48
CA CYS A 110 -29.91 0.94 -25.77
C CYS A 110 -31.32 0.85 -26.35
N GLN A 111 -32.28 0.36 -25.57
CA GLN A 111 -33.69 0.73 -25.72
C GLN A 111 -34.26 1.14 -24.36
N PHE A 112 -35.11 2.16 -24.45
CA PHE A 112 -35.76 2.92 -23.38
C PHE A 112 -36.60 2.06 -22.43
#